data_AF-A0A182T5B9-F1
#
_entry.id   AF-A0A182T5B9-F1
#
_cell.length_a   1.000
_cell.length_b   1.000
_cell.length_c   1.000
_cell.angle_alpha   90.00
_cell.angle_beta   90.00
_cell.angle_gamma   90.00
#
_symmetry.space_group_name_H-M   'P 1'
#
loop_
_entity.id
_entity.type
_entity.pdbx_description
1 polymer ?
#
loop_
_entity_poly.entity_id
_entity_poly.type
_entity_poly.pdbx_seq_one_letter_code
_entity_poly.pdbx_strand_id
1 'polypeptide(L)'
;MDADLSHHPKFIPQFVELQKKGDFDIVSGTRYKGSGGVYGWDFKRKLISRGANFLSQLLLRPNASDLTGSFRLYRKEVLKELISRCTSKGYVFQMEMIVRARQLNYSIGEVPISFVDRVYGQSKLGGSEIIQFAKNLLYLFATT
;
A
#
# COMPACT_ATOMS: atom_id res chain seq x y z
N MET A 1 9.24 -3.93 1.74
CA MET A 1 8.66 -5.26 2.04
C MET A 1 8.84 -5.53 3.52
N ASP A 2 7.98 -6.37 4.10
CA ASP A 2 8.05 -6.70 5.52
C ASP A 2 9.00 -7.89 5.76
N ALA A 3 9.63 -7.95 6.94
CA ALA A 3 10.58 -9.00 7.30
C ALA A 3 9.91 -10.29 7.84
N ASP A 4 8.58 -10.30 7.94
CA ASP A 4 7.78 -11.40 8.52
C ASP A 4 7.32 -12.44 7.49
N LEU A 5 7.81 -12.36 6.24
CA LEU A 5 7.47 -13.20 5.09
C LEU A 5 6.00 -13.15 4.64
N SER A 6 5.17 -12.24 5.18
CA SER A 6 3.81 -12.01 4.66
C SER A 6 3.85 -11.54 3.20
N HIS A 7 4.95 -10.89 2.81
CA HIS A 7 5.30 -10.50 1.45
C HIS A 7 6.34 -11.47 0.88
N HIS A 8 5.88 -12.46 0.12
CA HIS A 8 6.77 -13.50 -0.39
C HIS A 8 7.79 -12.95 -1.43
N PRO A 9 9.11 -13.14 -1.25
CA PRO A 9 10.14 -12.61 -2.15
C PRO A 9 10.02 -13.05 -3.62
N LYS A 10 9.34 -14.19 -3.88
CA LYS A 10 9.02 -14.70 -5.24
C LYS A 10 8.42 -13.66 -6.19
N PHE A 11 7.77 -12.61 -5.67
CA PHE A 11 7.18 -11.57 -6.50
C PHE A 11 8.20 -10.50 -6.95
N ILE A 12 9.37 -10.40 -6.30
CA ILE A 12 10.41 -9.39 -6.63
C ILE A 12 10.78 -9.41 -8.13
N PRO A 13 11.03 -10.57 -8.78
CA PRO A 13 11.32 -10.59 -10.22
C PRO A 13 10.22 -9.94 -11.06
N GLN A 14 8.94 -10.18 -10.74
CA GLN A 14 7.80 -9.58 -11.46
C GLN A 14 7.73 -8.07 -11.27
N PHE A 15 8.09 -7.55 -10.09
CA PHE A 15 8.15 -6.11 -9.85
C PHE A 15 9.23 -5.46 -10.74
N VAL A 16 10.42 -6.07 -10.79
CA VAL A 16 11.54 -5.58 -11.60
C VAL A 16 11.21 -5.65 -13.09
N GLU A 17 10.61 -6.75 -13.54
CA GLU A 17 10.18 -6.92 -14.93
C GLU A 17 9.13 -5.87 -15.33
N LEU A 18 8.08 -5.70 -14.51
CA LEU A 18 7.03 -4.71 -14.78
C LEU A 18 7.57 -3.28 -14.79
N GLN A 19 8.46 -2.94 -13.83
CA GLN A 19 9.07 -1.62 -13.77
C GLN A 19 9.85 -1.31 -15.04
N LYS A 20 10.65 -2.27 -15.52
CA LYS A 20 11.43 -2.12 -16.76
C LYS A 20 10.54 -2.04 -17.99
N LYS A 21 9.50 -2.87 -18.08
CA LYS A 21 8.62 -2.95 -19.24
C LYS A 21 7.74 -1.71 -19.43
N GLY A 22 7.21 -1.16 -18.34
CA GLY A 22 6.31 0.00 -18.36
C GLY A 22 6.98 1.32 -17.98
N ASP A 23 8.30 1.32 -17.77
CA ASP A 23 9.09 2.46 -17.31
C ASP A 23 8.56 3.12 -16.01
N PHE A 24 7.88 2.35 -15.15
CA PHE A 24 7.20 2.90 -13.98
C PHE A 24 8.17 3.50 -12.94
N ASP A 25 7.75 4.59 -12.29
CA ASP A 25 8.45 5.21 -11.16
C ASP A 25 8.36 4.35 -9.90
N ILE A 26 7.19 3.74 -9.71
CA ILE A 26 6.84 2.90 -8.57
C ILE A 26 6.14 1.65 -9.08
N VAL A 27 6.47 0.50 -8.52
CA VAL A 27 5.66 -0.72 -8.66
C VAL A 27 5.17 -1.14 -7.29
N SER A 28 3.85 -1.27 -7.13
CA SER A 28 3.21 -1.68 -5.88
C SER A 28 2.62 -3.08 -5.99
N GLY A 29 2.78 -3.87 -4.93
CA GLY A 29 2.01 -5.08 -4.76
C GLY A 29 0.56 -4.73 -4.46
N THR A 30 -0.39 -5.45 -5.07
CA THR A 30 -1.81 -5.30 -4.78
C THR A 30 -2.46 -6.63 -4.40
N ARG A 31 -3.25 -6.59 -3.33
CA ARG A 31 -4.09 -7.72 -2.89
C ARG A 31 -5.49 -7.69 -3.51
N TYR A 32 -5.87 -6.61 -4.18
CA TYR A 32 -7.27 -6.33 -4.56
C TYR A 32 -7.52 -6.28 -6.08
N LYS A 33 -6.50 -6.55 -6.90
CA LYS A 33 -6.60 -6.54 -8.37
C LYS A 33 -6.04 -7.83 -8.97
N GLY A 34 -6.61 -8.25 -10.10
CA GLY A 34 -6.16 -9.44 -10.83
C GLY A 34 -6.23 -10.71 -9.97
N SER A 35 -5.16 -11.49 -9.98
CA SER A 35 -4.99 -12.71 -9.17
C SER A 35 -4.46 -12.45 -7.75
N GLY A 36 -4.52 -11.20 -7.27
CA GLY A 36 -4.09 -10.82 -5.93
C GLY A 36 -5.06 -11.33 -4.87
N GLY A 37 -4.58 -11.51 -3.64
CA GLY A 37 -5.46 -12.00 -2.58
C GLY A 37 -4.82 -12.06 -1.20
N VAL A 38 -5.68 -12.28 -0.20
CA VAL A 38 -5.30 -12.49 1.20
C VAL A 38 -5.69 -13.89 1.67
N TYR A 39 -4.74 -14.59 2.28
CA TYR A 39 -4.90 -15.95 2.80
C TYR A 39 -4.72 -15.96 4.32
N GLY A 40 -5.55 -16.74 5.04
CA GLY A 40 -5.53 -16.85 6.50
C GLY A 40 -6.36 -15.79 7.26
N TRP A 41 -6.95 -14.81 6.58
CA TRP A 41 -7.82 -13.83 7.22
C TRP A 41 -9.26 -14.34 7.39
N ASP A 42 -9.85 -14.08 8.56
CA ASP A 42 -11.28 -14.24 8.78
C ASP A 42 -12.11 -13.27 7.93
N PHE A 43 -13.42 -13.52 7.82
CA PHE A 43 -14.31 -12.70 7.00
C PHE A 43 -14.39 -11.25 7.50
N LYS A 44 -14.39 -11.06 8.82
CA LYS A 44 -14.50 -9.72 9.45
C LYS A 44 -13.30 -8.85 9.08
N ARG A 45 -12.07 -9.37 9.19
CA ARG A 45 -10.83 -8.68 8.83
C ARG A 45 -10.77 -8.37 7.33
N LYS A 46 -11.19 -9.31 6.49
CA LYS A 46 -11.32 -9.07 5.04
C LYS A 46 -12.27 -7.90 4.75
N LEU A 47 -13.43 -7.86 5.40
CA LEU A 47 -14.42 -6.81 5.21
C LEU A 47 -13.90 -5.44 5.69
N ILE A 48 -13.34 -5.36 6.89
CA ILE A 48 -12.75 -4.12 7.43
C ILE A 48 -11.66 -3.59 6.51
N SER A 49 -10.76 -4.47 6.07
CA SER A 49 -9.65 -4.09 5.22
C SER A 49 -10.10 -3.63 3.83
N ARG A 50 -11.06 -4.32 3.20
CA ARG A 50 -11.63 -3.87 1.92
C ARG A 50 -12.39 -2.55 2.06
N GLY A 51 -13.13 -2.36 3.16
CA GLY A 51 -13.83 -1.10 3.46
C GLY A 51 -12.86 0.07 3.64
N ALA A 52 -11.81 -0.11 4.42
CA ALA A 52 -10.75 0.89 4.61
C ALA A 52 -10.06 1.25 3.28
N ASN A 53 -9.71 0.24 2.47
CA ASN A 53 -9.13 0.49 1.15
C ASN A 53 -10.11 1.22 0.23
N PHE A 54 -11.39 0.82 0.18
CA PHE A 54 -12.43 1.48 -0.62
C PHE A 54 -12.61 2.96 -0.24
N LEU A 55 -12.69 3.29 1.05
CA LEU A 55 -12.77 4.68 1.50
C LEU A 55 -11.53 5.48 1.10
N SER A 56 -10.35 4.85 1.15
CA SER A 56 -9.09 5.48 0.72
C SER A 56 -9.09 5.76 -0.79
N GLN A 57 -9.59 4.83 -1.61
CA GLN A 57 -9.73 5.03 -3.05
C GLN A 57 -10.65 6.21 -3.35
N LEU A 58 -11.81 6.24 -2.70
CA LEU A 58 -12.85 7.24 -2.95
C LEU A 58 -12.36 8.66 -2.63
N LEU A 59 -11.70 8.82 -1.48
CA LEU A 59 -11.28 10.13 -1.00
C LEU A 59 -9.97 10.60 -1.65
N LEU A 60 -8.98 9.72 -1.80
CA LEU A 60 -7.62 10.14 -2.18
C LEU A 60 -7.32 9.98 -3.68
N ARG A 61 -8.10 9.18 -4.41
CA ARG A 61 -7.96 8.89 -5.85
C ARG A 61 -6.49 8.69 -6.29
N PRO A 62 -5.80 7.70 -5.71
CA PRO A 62 -4.34 7.59 -5.76
C PRO A 62 -3.76 6.94 -7.02
N ASN A 63 -4.60 6.52 -7.99
CA ASN A 63 -4.20 5.72 -9.16
C ASN A 63 -3.50 4.38 -8.81
N ALA A 64 -3.73 3.84 -7.62
CA ALA A 64 -3.25 2.51 -7.20
C ALA A 64 -4.40 1.80 -6.47
N SER A 65 -4.59 0.50 -6.68
CA SER A 65 -5.71 -0.28 -6.13
C SER A 65 -5.55 -0.70 -4.67
N ASP A 66 -4.33 -0.67 -4.14
CA ASP A 66 -4.03 -1.03 -2.74
C ASP A 66 -3.11 0.02 -2.10
N LEU A 67 -3.69 0.95 -1.33
CA LEU A 67 -2.92 1.96 -0.59
C LEU A 67 -2.32 1.41 0.70
N THR A 68 -2.87 0.30 1.15
CA THR A 68 -2.63 -0.28 2.48
C THR A 68 -1.48 -1.28 2.48
N GLY A 69 -0.96 -1.66 1.31
CA GLY A 69 0.18 -2.55 1.14
C GLY A 69 1.53 -1.81 1.20
N SER A 70 2.54 -2.44 1.82
CA SER A 70 3.91 -1.91 2.01
C SER A 70 4.94 -2.55 1.07
N PHE A 71 4.54 -3.50 0.23
CA PHE A 71 5.45 -4.15 -0.71
C PHE A 71 5.53 -3.35 -2.01
N ARG A 72 6.60 -2.57 -2.13
CA ARG A 72 6.80 -1.63 -3.23
C ARG A 72 8.25 -1.62 -3.69
N LEU A 73 8.42 -1.40 -4.98
CA LEU A 73 9.68 -1.10 -5.64
C LEU A 73 9.64 0.36 -6.09
N TYR A 74 10.67 1.12 -5.80
CA TYR A 74 10.79 2.53 -6.16
C TYR A 74 12.05 2.76 -6.99
N ARG A 75 12.00 3.72 -7.92
CA ARG A 75 13.24 4.37 -8.37
C ARG A 75 13.86 5.13 -7.19
N LYS A 76 15.19 5.15 -7.15
CA LYS A 76 15.95 5.77 -6.05
C LYS A 76 15.57 7.25 -5.84
N GLU A 77 15.57 8.04 -6.91
CA GLU A 77 15.30 9.48 -6.82
C GLU A 77 13.84 9.77 -6.46
N VAL A 78 12.90 8.98 -6.97
CA VAL A 78 11.48 9.04 -6.62
C VAL A 78 11.28 8.77 -5.12
N LEU A 79 11.92 7.73 -4.58
CA LEU A 79 11.86 7.43 -3.15
C LEU A 79 12.40 8.59 -2.31
N LYS A 80 13.53 9.17 -2.71
CA LYS A 80 14.18 10.28 -2.01
C LYS A 80 13.28 11.52 -1.96
N GLU A 81 12.66 11.89 -3.08
CA GLU A 81 11.73 13.01 -3.16
C GLU A 81 10.46 12.78 -2.36
N LEU A 82 9.89 11.57 -2.41
CA LEU A 82 8.68 11.27 -1.65
C LEU A 82 8.95 11.31 -0.14
N ILE A 83 10.08 10.77 0.32
CA ILE A 83 10.46 10.79 1.74
C ILE A 83 10.63 12.22 2.24
N SER A 84 11.26 13.12 1.46
CA SER A 84 11.49 14.51 1.90
C SER A 84 10.20 15.32 2.04
N ARG A 85 9.12 14.90 1.37
CA ARG A 85 7.80 15.54 1.41
C ARG A 85 6.83 14.89 2.41
N CYS A 86 7.11 13.67 2.87
CA CYS A 86 6.27 12.98 3.83
C CYS A 86 6.51 13.51 5.25
N THR A 87 5.43 13.84 5.95
CA THR A 87 5.46 14.28 7.35
C THR A 87 4.91 13.21 8.30
N SER A 88 4.17 12.24 7.75
CA SER A 88 3.49 11.22 8.53
C SER A 88 4.44 10.16 9.10
N LYS A 89 4.10 9.64 10.28
CA LYS A 89 4.81 8.54 10.95
C LYS A 89 3.94 7.29 11.02
N GLY A 90 4.57 6.12 11.17
CA GLY A 90 3.89 4.85 11.34
C GLY A 90 3.17 4.39 10.06
N TYR A 91 2.03 3.71 10.21
CA TYR A 91 1.31 3.08 9.10
C TYR A 91 0.90 4.07 8.00
N VAL A 92 0.59 5.30 8.39
CA VAL A 92 0.12 6.40 7.54
C VAL A 92 1.10 6.77 6.45
N PHE A 93 2.40 6.66 6.76
CA PHE A 93 3.48 6.93 5.84
C PHE A 93 3.31 6.12 4.54
N GLN A 94 2.84 4.87 4.64
CA GLN A 94 2.62 4.04 3.46
C GLN A 94 1.52 4.61 2.55
N MET A 95 0.45 5.15 3.11
CA MET A 95 -0.60 5.80 2.30
C MET A 95 -0.10 7.12 1.72
N GLU A 96 0.55 7.94 2.54
CA GLU A 96 1.08 9.25 2.12
C GLU A 96 2.02 9.10 0.93
N MET A 97 2.95 8.13 0.96
CA MET A 97 3.88 7.89 -0.14
C MET A 97 3.20 7.72 -1.51
N ILE A 98 2.06 7.03 -1.58
CA ILE A 98 1.34 6.83 -2.85
C ILE A 98 0.54 8.08 -3.23
N VAL A 99 -0.06 8.74 -2.25
CA VAL A 99 -0.81 9.99 -2.46
C VAL A 99 0.12 11.08 -3.02
N ARG A 100 1.28 11.29 -2.38
CA ARG A 100 2.30 12.22 -2.84
C ARG A 100 2.83 11.84 -4.22
N ALA A 101 3.02 10.54 -4.49
CA ALA A 101 3.44 10.09 -5.80
C ALA A 101 2.45 10.47 -6.89
N ARG A 102 1.16 10.31 -6.63
CA ARG A 102 0.09 10.75 -7.54
C ARG A 102 0.07 12.28 -7.70
N GLN A 103 0.24 13.06 -6.64
CA GLN A 103 0.31 14.52 -6.74
C GLN A 103 1.51 15.01 -7.58
N LEU A 104 2.62 14.29 -7.54
CA LEU A 104 3.81 14.55 -8.34
C LEU A 104 3.76 13.94 -9.75
N ASN A 105 2.62 13.34 -10.12
CA ASN A 105 2.40 12.67 -11.40
C ASN A 105 3.36 11.50 -11.68
N TYR A 106 3.88 10.86 -10.64
CA TYR A 106 4.64 9.62 -10.81
C TYR A 106 3.75 8.47 -11.26
N SER A 107 4.31 7.65 -12.12
CA SER A 107 3.66 6.48 -12.68
C SER A 107 3.72 5.28 -11.71
N ILE A 108 2.58 4.60 -11.54
CA ILE A 108 2.46 3.48 -10.60
C ILE A 108 1.99 2.22 -11.35
N GLY A 109 2.87 1.23 -11.42
CA GLY A 109 2.55 -0.12 -11.88
C GLY A 109 2.08 -1.00 -10.72
N GLU A 110 1.29 -2.03 -11.02
CA GLU A 110 0.77 -2.95 -9.99
C GLU A 110 1.06 -4.41 -10.31
N VAL A 111 1.60 -5.13 -9.34
CA VAL A 111 1.78 -6.59 -9.40
C VAL A 111 0.77 -7.25 -8.46
N PRO A 112 -0.12 -8.13 -8.94
CA PRO A 112 -0.98 -8.93 -8.07
C PRO A 112 -0.14 -9.82 -7.16
N ILE A 113 -0.31 -9.70 -5.83
CA ILE A 113 0.42 -10.50 -4.86
C ILE A 113 -0.53 -11.31 -3.96
N SER A 114 -0.04 -12.46 -3.52
CA SER A 114 -0.66 -13.23 -2.46
C SER A 114 -0.06 -12.81 -1.13
N PHE A 115 -0.88 -12.26 -0.24
CA PHE A 115 -0.50 -11.91 1.12
C PHE A 115 -0.97 -13.03 2.04
N VAL A 116 -0.03 -13.66 2.74
CA VAL A 116 -0.32 -14.73 3.71
C VAL A 116 -0.16 -14.14 5.10
N ASP A 117 -1.13 -14.36 5.97
CA ASP A 117 -1.02 -13.91 7.36
C ASP A 117 0.18 -14.55 8.05
N ARG A 118 0.74 -13.84 9.03
CA ARG A 118 1.89 -14.31 9.81
C ARG A 118 1.56 -15.65 10.47
N VAL A 119 2.51 -16.58 10.48
CA VAL A 119 2.37 -17.87 11.19
C VAL A 119 2.29 -17.66 12.71
N TYR A 120 2.84 -16.54 13.22
CA TYR A 120 2.81 -16.17 14.65
C TYR A 120 2.52 -14.67 14.86
N GLY A 121 1.64 -14.36 15.82
CA GLY A 121 1.34 -13.00 16.31
C GLY A 121 -0.14 -12.61 16.23
N GLN A 122 -0.63 -11.87 17.23
CA GLN A 122 -1.98 -11.30 17.21
C GLN A 122 -2.03 -10.02 16.36
N SER A 123 -3.13 -9.85 15.63
CA SER A 123 -3.42 -8.63 14.85
C SER A 123 -3.45 -7.41 15.77
N LYS A 124 -2.68 -6.36 15.43
CA LYS A 124 -2.64 -5.10 16.19
C LYS A 124 -3.90 -4.22 15.98
N LEU A 125 -4.78 -4.59 15.04
CA LEU A 125 -6.02 -3.89 14.65
C LEU A 125 -7.07 -3.80 15.77
N GLY A 126 -6.82 -2.90 16.73
CA GLY A 126 -7.78 -2.41 17.71
C GLY A 126 -8.56 -1.18 17.22
N GLY A 127 -9.56 -0.74 17.99
CA GLY A 127 -10.39 0.42 17.65
C GLY A 127 -9.62 1.75 17.56
N SER A 128 -8.52 1.89 18.31
CA SER A 128 -7.62 3.04 18.23
C SER A 128 -6.97 3.18 16.85
N GLU A 129 -6.62 2.06 16.20
CA GLU A 129 -6.03 2.07 14.85
C GLU A 129 -7.04 2.52 13.79
N ILE A 130 -8.34 2.21 13.97
CA ILE A 130 -9.41 2.67 13.09
C ILE A 130 -9.59 4.19 13.18
N ILE A 131 -9.62 4.74 14.40
CA ILE A 131 -9.73 6.19 14.62
C ILE A 131 -8.51 6.90 14.03
N GLN A 132 -7.32 6.35 14.26
CA GLN A 132 -6.09 6.90 13.70
C GLN A 132 -6.17 6.88 12.16
N PHE A 133 -6.53 5.75 11.56
CA PHE A 133 -6.73 5.62 10.11
C PHE A 133 -7.69 6.69 9.56
N ALA A 134 -8.85 6.90 10.19
CA ALA A 134 -9.80 7.92 9.76
C ALA A 134 -9.24 9.34 9.84
N LYS A 135 -8.58 9.70 10.96
CA LYS A 135 -7.92 11.01 11.10
C LYS A 135 -6.87 11.24 10.01
N ASN A 136 -6.09 10.21 9.70
CA ASN A 136 -5.06 10.28 8.68
C ASN A 136 -5.63 10.41 7.28
N LEU A 137 -6.72 9.69 7.00
CA LEU A 137 -7.40 9.77 5.73
C LEU A 137 -7.94 11.19 5.49
N LEU A 138 -8.50 11.82 6.53
CA LEU A 138 -8.94 13.22 6.49
C LEU A 138 -7.76 14.19 6.34
N TYR A 139 -6.65 13.97 7.06
CA TYR A 139 -5.45 14.78 6.93
C TYR A 139 -4.87 14.72 5.51
N LEU A 140 -4.75 13.52 4.95
CA LEU A 140 -4.28 13.33 3.57
C LEU A 140 -5.26 13.99 2.61
N PHE A 141 -6.57 13.78 2.76
CA PHE A 141 -7.57 14.44 1.93
C PHE A 141 -7.46 15.97 1.95
N ALA A 142 -7.23 16.57 3.12
CA ALA A 142 -7.09 18.03 3.27
C ALA A 142 -5.76 18.59 2.74
N THR A 143 -4.74 17.74 2.56
CA THR A 143 -3.39 18.11 2.08
C THR A 143 -3.09 17.55 0.69
N THR A 144 -4.07 16.89 0.06
CA THR A 144 -4.02 16.37 -1.31
C THR A 144 -4.59 17.37 -2.28
#